data_AF-A0A5B6YFD3-F1
#
_entry.id   AF-A0A5B6YFD3-F1
#
_cell.length_a   1.000
_cell.length_b   1.000
_cell.length_c   1.000
_cell.angle_alpha   90.00
_cell.angle_beta   90.00
_cell.angle_gamma   90.00
#
_symmetry.space_group_name_H-M   'P 1'
#
loop_
_entity.id
_entity.type
_entity.pdbx_description
1 polymer ?
#
loop_
_entity_poly.entity_id
_entity_poly.type
_entity_poly.pdbx_seq_one_letter_code
_entity_poly.pdbx_strand_id
1 'polypeptide(L)' 'SLPPFSSLPPSSPLFSFSFAQLPLLLDFPTIGEPHYAQAIDAKIIKDRQVKFFSLKGSTHPWATRAQTD' A
#
# COMPACT_ATOMS: atom_id res chain seq x y z
N SER A 1 -5.43 11.10 28.75
CA SER A 1 -4.39 10.05 28.81
C SER A 1 -4.07 9.64 27.38
N LEU A 2 -2.82 9.30 27.08
CA LEU A 2 -2.49 8.60 25.83
C LEU A 2 -3.01 7.15 25.89
N PRO A 3 -3.33 6.52 24.75
CA PRO A 3 -3.72 5.10 24.71
C PRO A 3 -2.64 4.21 25.36
N PRO A 4 -2.99 3.02 25.87
CA PRO A 4 -1.99 2.07 26.36
C PRO A 4 -0.99 1.76 25.24
N PHE A 5 0.30 1.63 25.57
CA PHE A 5 1.38 1.48 24.59
C PHE A 5 1.13 0.34 23.58
N SER A 6 0.57 -0.79 24.03
CA SER A 6 0.21 -1.93 23.17
C SER A 6 -0.88 -1.62 22.14
N SER A 7 -1.62 -0.54 22.31
CA SER A 7 -2.63 -0.07 21.35
C SER A 7 -2.10 1.00 20.40
N LEU A 8 -0.85 1.44 20.57
CA LEU A 8 -0.21 2.38 19.66
C LEU A 8 0.37 1.61 18.47
N PRO A 9 0.06 2.00 17.23
CA PRO A 9 0.70 1.42 16.06
C PRO A 9 2.21 1.74 16.07
N PRO A 10 3.10 0.80 15.70
CA PRO A 10 4.52 1.09 15.55
C PRO A 10 4.75 2.21 14.52
N SER A 11 5.74 3.07 14.78
CA SER A 11 6.10 4.17 13.89
C SER A 11 7.01 3.71 12.73
N SER A 12 6.94 4.44 11.62
CA SER A 12 7.81 4.27 10.46
C SER A 12 8.19 5.64 9.91
N PRO A 13 9.27 6.24 10.43
CA PRO A 13 9.69 7.58 10.04
C PRO A 13 10.35 7.61 8.66
N LEU A 14 10.02 8.62 7.87
CA LEU A 14 10.65 8.94 6.59
C LEU A 14 11.59 10.13 6.75
N PHE A 15 12.87 9.93 6.45
CA PHE A 15 13.89 10.96 6.51
C PHE A 15 14.37 11.38 5.12
N SER A 16 14.79 12.64 4.98
CA SER A 16 15.46 13.10 3.76
C SER A 16 16.97 13.07 3.91
N PHE A 17 17.65 12.47 2.93
CA PHE A 17 19.11 12.57 2.78
C PHE A 17 19.54 13.72 1.84
N SER A 18 18.60 14.51 1.32
CA SER A 18 18.91 15.59 0.37
C SER A 18 19.50 16.85 1.02
N PHE A 19 19.51 16.93 2.34
CA PHE A 19 20.00 18.09 3.09
C PHE A 19 21.21 17.71 3.95
N ALA A 20 22.01 18.70 4.37
CA ALA A 20 23.16 18.46 5.24
C ALA A 20 22.76 17.97 6.64
N GLN A 21 21.57 18.37 7.09
CA GLN A 21 20.89 17.77 8.25
C GLN A 21 19.93 16.70 7.73
N LEU A 22 19.63 15.69 8.56
CA LEU A 22 18.69 14.62 8.21
C LEU A 22 17.31 14.92 8.82
N PRO A 23 16.46 15.76 8.20
CA PRO A 23 15.17 16.08 8.75
C PRO A 23 14.22 14.88 8.67
N LEU A 24 13.46 14.67 9.75
CA LEU A 24 12.25 13.86 9.71
C LEU A 24 11.24 14.58 8.81
N LEU A 25 10.84 13.95 7.71
CA LEU A 25 9.82 14.49 6.81
C LEU A 25 8.42 14.13 7.30
N LEU A 26 8.21 12.85 7.59
CA LEU A 26 6.92 12.26 7.94
C LEU A 26 7.11 11.10 8.90
N ASP A 27 6.10 10.81 9.71
CA ASP A 27 6.05 9.61 10.53
C ASP A 27 4.72 8.88 10.27
N PHE A 28 4.80 7.60 9.92
CA PHE A 28 3.65 6.80 9.53
C PHE A 28 3.31 5.77 10.62
N PRO A 29 2.03 5.65 11.03
CA PRO A 29 1.59 4.52 11.82
C PRO A 29 1.58 3.25 10.96
N THR A 30 2.09 2.14 11.51
CA THR A 30 2.10 0.84 10.84
C THR A 30 1.27 -0.20 11.57
N ILE A 31 0.93 -1.28 10.87
CA ILE A 31 0.19 -2.43 11.40
C ILE A 31 1.02 -3.69 11.13
N GLY A 32 1.09 -4.58 12.11
CA GLY A 32 1.73 -5.90 11.95
C GLY A 32 3.26 -5.89 11.93
N GLU A 33 3.89 -4.81 12.43
CA GLU A 33 5.36 -4.70 12.61
C GLU A 33 6.17 -5.10 11.37
N PRO A 34 6.03 -4.38 10.24
CA PRO A 34 6.74 -4.73 9.01
C PRO A 34 8.26 -4.68 9.22
N HIS A 35 8.96 -5.75 8.84
CA HIS A 35 10.43 -5.85 9.00
C HIS A 35 11.22 -5.27 7.82
N TYR A 36 10.62 -5.20 6.64
CA TYR A 36 11.27 -4.74 5.42
C TYR A 36 10.34 -3.84 4.62
N ALA A 37 10.91 -2.79 4.04
CA ALA A 37 10.25 -1.92 3.09
C ALA A 37 11.22 -1.62 1.93
N GLN A 38 10.69 -1.49 0.72
CA GLN A 38 11.47 -1.15 -0.46
C GLN A 38 10.72 -0.12 -1.29
N ALA A 39 11.43 0.91 -1.73
CA ALA A 39 10.93 1.87 -2.69
C ALA A 39 11.43 1.50 -4.10
N ILE A 40 10.58 1.71 -5.10
CA ILE A 40 10.93 1.62 -6.51
C ILE A 40 10.40 2.86 -7.24
N ASP A 41 11.02 3.25 -8.36
CA ASP A 41 10.46 4.30 -9.20
C ASP A 41 9.08 3.85 -9.73
N ALA A 42 8.07 4.69 -9.50
CA ALA A 42 6.70 4.43 -9.93
C ALA A 42 6.61 4.14 -11.45
N LYS A 43 7.49 4.74 -12.27
CA LYS A 43 7.53 4.54 -13.73
C LYS A 43 7.71 3.07 -14.13
N ILE A 44 8.32 2.25 -13.28
CA ILE A 44 8.56 0.83 -13.56
C ILE A 44 7.26 0.02 -13.55
N ILE A 45 6.26 0.44 -12.77
CA ILE A 45 5.01 -0.30 -12.58
C ILE A 45 3.76 0.44 -13.05
N LYS A 46 3.77 1.77 -13.13
CA LYS A 46 2.59 2.61 -13.39
C LYS A 46 1.81 2.16 -14.63
N ASP A 47 2.51 1.90 -15.73
CA ASP A 47 1.88 1.53 -17.01
C ASP A 47 1.51 0.05 -17.09
N ARG A 48 1.94 -0.76 -16.12
CA ARG A 48 1.68 -2.20 -16.02
C ARG A 48 0.57 -2.55 -15.03
N GLN A 49 -0.07 -1.55 -14.40
CA GLN A 49 -1.13 -1.79 -13.43
C GLN A 49 -2.42 -2.25 -14.11
N VAL A 50 -2.96 -3.37 -13.65
CA VAL A 50 -4.28 -3.85 -14.05
C VAL A 50 -5.34 -2.97 -13.39
N LYS A 51 -6.04 -2.15 -14.18
CA LYS A 51 -7.11 -1.28 -13.67
C LYS A 51 -8.46 -1.99 -13.57
N PHE A 52 -8.75 -2.85 -14.54
CA PHE A 52 -10.00 -3.58 -14.64
C PHE A 52 -9.72 -5.00 -15.08
N PHE A 53 -10.40 -5.95 -14.45
CA PHE A 53 -10.43 -7.33 -14.93
C PHE A 53 -11.54 -7.47 -15.96
N SER A 54 -11.24 -8.15 -17.08
CA SER A 54 -12.23 -8.42 -18.11
C SER A 54 -13.28 -9.39 -17.61
N LEU A 55 -14.55 -8.98 -17.61
CA LEU A 55 -15.67 -9.86 -17.24
C LEU A 55 -15.91 -10.96 -18.27
N LYS A 56 -15.62 -10.71 -19.55
CA LYS A 56 -15.80 -11.68 -20.65
C LYS A 56 -15.01 -12.97 -20.43
N GLY A 57 -13.85 -12.88 -19.78
CA GLY A 57 -12.97 -14.02 -19.49
C GLY A 57 -13.13 -14.62 -18.10
N SER A 58 -14.15 -14.23 -17.33
CA SER A 58 -14.29 -14.70 -15.94
C SER A 58 -14.56 -16.21 -15.88
N THR A 59 -13.65 -16.95 -15.25
CA THR A 59 -13.77 -18.38 -14.94
C THR A 59 -14.38 -18.64 -13.56
N HIS A 60 -14.83 -17.60 -12.88
CA HIS A 60 -15.42 -17.72 -11.55
C HIS A 60 -16.70 -18.58 -11.58
N PRO A 61 -16.92 -19.48 -10.60
CA PRO A 61 -18.07 -20.40 -10.60
C PRO A 61 -19.43 -19.70 -10.70
N TRP A 62 -19.53 -18.48 -10.16
CA TRP A 62 -20.75 -17.67 -10.16
C TRP A 62 -20.71 -16.48 -11.13
N ALA A 63 -19.95 -16.57 -12.22
CA ALA A 63 -19.88 -15.49 -13.20
C ALA A 63 -21.21 -15.34 -13.97
N THR A 64 -21.80 -14.15 -13.92
CA THR A 64 -22.94 -13.77 -14.78
C THR A 64 -22.44 -13.55 -16.21
N ARG A 65 -22.76 -14.47 -17.12
CA ARG A 65 -22.30 -14.44 -18.53
C ARG A 65 -23.29 -13.76 -19.50
N ALA A 66 -24.54 -13.60 -19.07
CA ALA A 66 -25.60 -12.96 -19.82
C ALA A 66 -26.59 -12.32 -18.83
N GLN A 67 -27.34 -11.33 -19.30
CA GLN A 67 -28.50 -10.83 -18.55
C GLN A 67 -29.58 -11.91 -18.60
N THR A 68 -30.04 -12.33 -17.43
CA THR A 68 -31.25 -13.13 -17.28
C THR A 68 -32.32 -12.17 -16.77
N ASP A 69 -33.44 -12.07 -17.49
CA ASP A 69 -34.61 -11.29 -17.06
C ASP A 69 -35.21 -11.87 -15.77
#